data_AF-A0A2N5J6J7-F1
#
_entry.id   AF-A0A2N5J6J7-F1
#
_cell.length_a   1.000
_cell.length_b   1.000
_cell.length_c   1.000
_cell.angle_alpha   90.00
_cell.angle_beta   90.00
_cell.angle_gamma   90.00
#
_symmetry.space_group_name_H-M   'P 1'
#
loop_
_entity.id
_entity.type
_entity.pdbx_description
1 polymer ?
#
loop_
_entity_poly.entity_id
_entity_poly.type
_entity_poly.pdbx_seq_one_letter_code
_entity_poly.pdbx_strand_id
1 'polypeptide(L)'
;MPATKERLTRLIDAMTDNLVSIASNDGEGLWKVGDVVIDDKSWNVWNWPQGVGLYGLYRNYEVTGNAKALKAVTAWFDARLAEDSPNKNVNTMCPLLTMAYLYERTGDSRLRPYLEQWARWACESMPRTDLGGMQHITLGEPHHNQLWADTLVMTVLPLAKIGRLLGVSRYVEEAKYQFLIHIKYLMDNTTGLWFHGWTFDEHHNFVGAHWARGNCWATIAIPEIIDILGLKEGDALYRWLTAVLEAQAEALAAHQSDSGLWHTLIDDEGSYLESSGTAGIAYGILRAVHHGHLDEKYLDVAYRAVAGLIDRIDEHGSVAGVSVGTGMGSDFDYYRGIDISPMPYGQSLTILAFTEMLVSYC
;
A
#
# COMPACT_ATOMS: atom_id res chain seq x y z
N MET A 1 -9.18 -14.63 -18.12
CA MET A 1 -7.75 -14.40 -17.82
C MET A 1 -7.18 -13.37 -18.79
N PRO A 2 -6.60 -12.25 -18.32
CA PRO A 2 -6.18 -11.11 -19.14
C PRO A 2 -4.87 -11.31 -19.92
N ALA A 3 -4.05 -12.30 -19.54
CA ALA A 3 -2.78 -12.64 -20.21
C ALA A 3 -2.42 -14.12 -20.01
N THR A 4 -1.31 -14.59 -20.57
CA THR A 4 -0.74 -15.89 -20.21
C THR A 4 0.15 -15.78 -18.97
N LYS A 5 0.32 -16.89 -18.25
CA LYS A 5 1.21 -16.96 -17.08
C LYS A 5 2.63 -16.51 -17.43
N GLU A 6 3.14 -16.94 -18.58
CA GLU A 6 4.49 -16.60 -19.07
C GLU A 6 4.63 -15.11 -19.40
N ARG A 7 3.57 -14.45 -19.88
CA ARG A 7 3.58 -13.01 -20.12
C ARG A 7 3.65 -12.23 -18.81
N LEU A 8 2.82 -12.59 -17.82
CA LEU A 8 2.83 -11.95 -16.50
C LEU A 8 4.17 -12.13 -15.80
N THR A 9 4.73 -13.34 -15.79
CA THR A 9 6.06 -13.60 -15.20
C THR A 9 7.15 -12.74 -15.84
N ARG A 10 7.18 -12.63 -17.18
CA ARG A 10 8.16 -11.77 -17.87
C ARG A 10 8.00 -10.29 -17.51
N LEU A 11 6.77 -9.79 -17.42
CA LEU A 11 6.51 -8.40 -17.01
C LEU A 11 6.94 -8.14 -15.57
N ILE A 12 6.67 -9.09 -14.65
CA ILE A 12 7.14 -8.99 -13.26
C ILE A 12 8.66 -8.91 -13.19
N ASP A 13 9.37 -9.76 -13.95
CA ASP A 13 10.84 -9.75 -13.94
C ASP A 13 11.42 -8.45 -14.53
N ALA A 14 10.81 -7.91 -15.59
CA ALA A 14 11.20 -6.63 -16.18
C ALA A 14 10.94 -5.45 -15.23
N MET A 15 9.76 -5.41 -14.61
CA MET A 15 9.44 -4.39 -13.59
C MET A 15 10.36 -4.52 -12.37
N THR A 16 10.79 -5.73 -12.01
CA THR A 16 11.77 -5.94 -10.94
C THR A 16 13.12 -5.35 -11.29
N ASP A 17 13.61 -5.55 -12.53
CA ASP A 17 14.87 -4.93 -12.98
C ASP A 17 14.77 -3.40 -13.00
N ASN A 18 13.64 -2.86 -13.47
CA ASN A 18 13.38 -1.43 -13.47
C ASN A 18 13.36 -0.88 -12.04
N LEU A 19 12.60 -1.52 -11.14
CA LEU A 19 12.44 -1.10 -9.75
C LEU A 19 13.76 -1.08 -8.99
N VAL A 20 14.64 -2.06 -9.16
CA VAL A 20 15.92 -2.09 -8.41
C VAL A 20 16.99 -1.17 -9.00
N SER A 21 16.77 -0.66 -10.21
CA SER A 21 17.68 0.26 -10.91
C SER A 21 17.18 1.71 -10.94
N ILE A 22 15.91 1.96 -10.58
CA ILE A 22 15.33 3.29 -10.58
C ILE A 22 16.02 4.21 -9.56
N ALA A 23 16.38 5.39 -10.03
CA ALA A 23 17.03 6.44 -9.27
C ALA A 23 16.55 7.81 -9.76
N SER A 24 16.52 8.80 -8.87
CA SER A 24 16.36 10.19 -9.26
C SER A 24 17.69 10.71 -9.84
N ASN A 25 17.82 10.70 -11.16
CA ASN A 25 18.85 11.49 -11.84
C ASN A 25 18.30 12.93 -11.96
N ASP A 26 19.07 13.92 -11.52
CA ASP A 26 18.79 15.36 -11.69
C ASP A 26 17.69 16.00 -10.81
N GLY A 27 17.18 15.27 -9.82
CA GLY A 27 16.21 15.78 -8.84
C GLY A 27 14.75 15.75 -9.29
N GLU A 28 14.47 15.19 -10.47
CA GLU A 28 13.10 14.96 -10.95
C GLU A 28 12.37 13.89 -10.13
N GLY A 29 11.22 14.27 -9.58
CA GLY A 29 10.39 13.40 -8.73
C GLY A 29 10.81 13.39 -7.25
N LEU A 30 11.77 14.23 -6.86
CA LEU A 30 12.06 14.48 -5.44
C LEU A 30 11.02 15.44 -4.86
N TRP A 31 10.44 15.07 -3.73
CA TRP A 31 9.50 15.92 -3.02
C TRP A 31 10.27 16.88 -2.10
N LYS A 32 9.82 18.14 -1.98
CA LYS A 32 10.45 19.14 -1.12
C LYS A 32 9.44 19.67 -0.12
N VAL A 33 9.74 19.49 1.16
CA VAL A 33 8.94 20.02 2.28
C VAL A 33 9.83 20.95 3.07
N GLY A 34 9.67 22.26 2.86
CA GLY A 34 10.61 23.26 3.34
C GLY A 34 12.03 22.98 2.83
N ASP A 35 12.99 22.83 3.74
CA ASP A 35 14.39 22.53 3.43
C ASP A 35 14.68 21.01 3.31
N VAL A 36 13.67 20.16 3.50
CA VAL A 36 13.83 18.71 3.46
C VAL A 36 13.56 18.19 2.05
N VAL A 37 14.54 17.46 1.49
CA VAL A 37 14.39 16.73 0.23
C VAL A 37 14.05 15.28 0.54
N ILE A 38 12.92 14.81 0.03
CA ILE A 38 12.42 13.45 0.18
C ILE A 38 12.60 12.73 -1.14
N ASP A 39 13.43 11.68 -1.13
CA ASP A 39 13.64 10.81 -2.29
C ASP A 39 12.72 9.58 -2.22
N ASP A 40 11.53 9.76 -2.80
CA ASP A 40 10.55 8.70 -2.97
C ASP A 40 10.77 7.89 -4.25
N LYS A 41 11.81 8.20 -5.04
CA LYS A 41 12.03 7.61 -6.35
C LYS A 41 13.13 6.55 -6.33
N SER A 42 14.25 6.79 -5.66
CA SER A 42 15.40 5.90 -5.72
C SER A 42 15.20 4.62 -4.92
N TRP A 43 15.56 3.47 -5.49
CA TRP A 43 15.43 2.17 -4.81
C TRP A 43 16.19 2.08 -3.49
N ASN A 44 17.32 2.78 -3.38
CA ASN A 44 18.23 2.64 -2.24
C ASN A 44 17.84 3.47 -1.00
N VAL A 45 16.65 4.06 -0.96
CA VAL A 45 16.18 4.89 0.15
C VAL A 45 15.29 4.08 1.09
N TRP A 46 15.42 4.27 2.41
CA TRP A 46 14.48 3.70 3.38
C TRP A 46 13.25 4.61 3.54
N ASN A 47 12.23 4.38 2.71
CA ASN A 47 10.94 5.03 2.85
C ASN A 47 9.77 4.11 2.43
N TRP A 48 8.55 4.63 2.46
CA TRP A 48 7.34 3.88 2.13
C TRP A 48 7.30 3.28 0.70
N PRO A 49 7.79 3.94 -0.38
CA PRO A 49 7.73 3.35 -1.72
C PRO A 49 8.53 2.04 -1.79
N GLN A 50 9.71 2.04 -1.19
CA GLN A 50 10.58 0.88 -1.13
C GLN A 50 9.98 -0.17 -0.17
N GLY A 51 9.32 0.24 0.90
CA GLY A 51 8.56 -0.68 1.76
C GLY A 51 7.52 -1.50 1.00
N VAL A 52 6.71 -0.84 0.16
CA VAL A 52 5.74 -1.50 -0.71
C VAL A 52 6.44 -2.37 -1.77
N GLY A 53 7.53 -1.89 -2.35
CA GLY A 53 8.34 -2.66 -3.31
C GLY A 53 8.94 -3.93 -2.72
N LEU A 54 9.52 -3.84 -1.53
CA LEU A 54 10.03 -4.99 -0.78
C LEU A 54 8.92 -5.99 -0.50
N TYR A 55 7.73 -5.51 -0.11
CA TYR A 55 6.58 -6.39 0.10
C TYR A 55 6.19 -7.10 -1.19
N GLY A 56 6.04 -6.37 -2.30
CA GLY A 56 5.72 -6.95 -3.60
C GLY A 56 6.71 -7.99 -4.09
N LEU A 57 8.00 -7.71 -3.99
CA LEU A 57 9.05 -8.66 -4.36
C LEU A 57 9.06 -9.88 -3.42
N TYR A 58 8.85 -9.69 -2.12
CA TYR A 58 8.78 -10.81 -1.19
C TYR A 58 7.56 -11.70 -1.46
N ARG A 59 6.39 -11.12 -1.71
CA ARG A 59 5.17 -11.86 -2.12
C ARG A 59 5.39 -12.61 -3.43
N ASN A 60 6.08 -12.00 -4.39
CA ASN A 60 6.46 -12.68 -5.62
C ASN A 60 7.31 -13.92 -5.35
N TYR A 61 8.31 -13.79 -4.48
CA TYR A 61 9.10 -14.94 -4.03
C TYR A 61 8.23 -16.01 -3.34
N GLU A 62 7.32 -15.64 -2.43
CA GLU A 62 6.46 -16.60 -1.73
C GLU A 62 5.56 -17.40 -2.68
N VAL A 63 4.97 -16.74 -3.67
CA VAL A 63 4.03 -17.36 -4.62
C VAL A 63 4.76 -18.18 -5.70
N THR A 64 5.91 -17.73 -6.16
CA THR A 64 6.55 -18.28 -7.38
C THR A 64 7.89 -18.98 -7.13
N GLY A 65 8.52 -18.77 -5.97
CA GLY A 65 9.90 -19.17 -5.72
C GLY A 65 10.95 -18.32 -6.44
N ASN A 66 10.59 -17.14 -6.97
CA ASN A 66 11.51 -16.28 -7.72
C ASN A 66 12.72 -15.84 -6.88
N ALA A 67 13.87 -16.48 -7.11
CA ALA A 67 15.11 -16.21 -6.39
C ALA A 67 15.66 -14.79 -6.65
N LYS A 68 15.35 -14.19 -7.80
CA LYS A 68 15.73 -12.80 -8.12
C LYS A 68 15.05 -11.81 -7.18
N ALA A 69 13.74 -11.97 -7.00
CA ALA A 69 12.93 -11.16 -6.10
C ALA A 69 13.44 -11.27 -4.66
N LEU A 70 13.67 -12.50 -4.17
CA LEU A 70 14.24 -12.69 -2.82
C LEU A 70 15.62 -12.04 -2.69
N LYS A 71 16.50 -12.21 -3.68
CA LYS A 71 17.84 -11.61 -3.67
C LYS A 71 17.78 -10.09 -3.60
N ALA A 72 16.89 -9.46 -4.36
CA ALA A 72 16.68 -8.01 -4.32
C ALA A 72 16.24 -7.54 -2.93
N VAL A 73 15.29 -8.24 -2.31
CA VAL A 73 14.81 -7.95 -0.96
C VAL A 73 15.93 -8.09 0.08
N THR A 74 16.66 -9.21 0.09
CA THR A 74 17.73 -9.43 1.07
C THR A 74 18.89 -8.46 0.88
N ALA A 75 19.28 -8.17 -0.36
CA ALA A 75 20.36 -7.23 -0.65
C ALA A 75 20.02 -5.81 -0.19
N TRP A 76 18.76 -5.39 -0.35
CA TRP A 76 18.31 -4.08 0.13
C TRP A 76 18.41 -3.99 1.66
N PHE A 77 17.91 -4.99 2.40
CA PHE A 77 18.02 -4.98 3.86
C PHE A 77 19.47 -5.06 4.34
N ASP A 78 20.32 -5.91 3.74
CA ASP A 78 21.73 -5.99 4.10
C ASP A 78 22.44 -4.64 3.92
N ALA A 79 22.14 -3.91 2.83
CA ALA A 79 22.70 -2.58 2.60
C ALA A 79 22.19 -1.56 3.63
N ARG A 80 20.87 -1.50 3.85
CA ARG A 80 20.26 -0.51 4.77
C ARG A 80 20.60 -0.76 6.25
N LEU A 81 20.81 -2.01 6.65
CA LEU A 81 21.21 -2.35 8.02
C LEU A 81 22.68 -2.01 8.31
N ALA A 82 23.50 -1.73 7.27
CA ALA A 82 24.87 -1.25 7.42
C ALA A 82 24.96 0.28 7.59
N GLU A 83 23.83 0.99 7.44
CA GLU A 83 23.68 2.43 7.59
C GLU A 83 22.99 2.75 8.93
N ASP A 84 22.94 4.03 9.32
CA ASP A 84 22.15 4.45 10.47
C ASP A 84 20.65 4.30 10.20
N SER A 85 19.90 3.80 11.19
CA SER A 85 18.45 3.70 11.10
C SER A 85 17.84 5.08 10.83
N PRO A 86 16.87 5.21 9.89
CA PRO A 86 16.22 6.49 9.65
C PRO A 86 15.35 6.90 10.83
N ASN A 87 14.94 8.17 10.83
CA ASN A 87 13.93 8.68 11.75
C ASN A 87 12.61 7.92 11.56
N LYS A 88 11.97 7.59 12.70
CA LYS A 88 10.71 6.84 12.72
C LYS A 88 9.54 7.79 12.45
N ASN A 89 8.75 7.48 11.43
CA ASN A 89 7.51 8.15 11.08
C ASN A 89 6.55 7.15 10.42
N VAL A 90 5.37 7.59 10.01
CA VAL A 90 4.35 6.69 9.44
C VAL A 90 4.85 5.92 8.21
N ASN A 91 5.67 6.55 7.38
CA ASN A 91 6.14 6.03 6.10
C ASN A 91 7.36 5.11 6.25
N THR A 92 8.31 5.47 7.11
CA THR A 92 9.54 4.68 7.33
C THR A 92 9.29 3.38 8.07
N MET A 93 8.09 3.20 8.66
CA MET A 93 7.63 1.94 9.24
C MET A 93 7.28 0.87 8.18
N CYS A 94 7.00 1.27 6.93
CA CYS A 94 6.48 0.35 5.91
C CYS A 94 7.41 -0.83 5.59
N PRO A 95 8.75 -0.66 5.45
CA PRO A 95 9.66 -1.79 5.20
C PRO A 95 9.66 -2.86 6.31
N LEU A 96 9.22 -2.52 7.52
CA LEU A 96 9.23 -3.45 8.65
C LEU A 96 8.21 -4.59 8.47
N LEU A 97 7.20 -4.43 7.61
CA LEU A 97 6.28 -5.51 7.25
C LEU A 97 7.05 -6.68 6.61
N THR A 98 7.81 -6.40 5.56
CA THR A 98 8.64 -7.40 4.87
C THR A 98 9.77 -7.90 5.77
N MET A 99 10.38 -7.03 6.57
CA MET A 99 11.38 -7.45 7.54
C MET A 99 10.84 -8.50 8.52
N ALA A 100 9.59 -8.34 8.98
CA ALA A 100 8.96 -9.30 9.88
C ALA A 100 8.75 -10.67 9.21
N TYR A 101 8.29 -10.70 7.96
CA TYR A 101 8.19 -11.95 7.20
C TYR A 101 9.56 -12.61 6.95
N LEU A 102 10.59 -11.82 6.63
CA LEU A 102 11.94 -12.35 6.48
C LEU A 102 12.47 -12.94 7.79
N TYR A 103 12.26 -12.26 8.92
CA TYR A 103 12.67 -12.76 10.24
C TYR A 103 11.96 -14.06 10.58
N GLU A 104 10.65 -14.16 10.33
CA GLU A 104 9.88 -15.39 10.51
C GLU A 104 10.43 -16.55 9.68
N ARG A 105 10.83 -16.29 8.43
CA ARG A 105 11.38 -17.29 7.52
C ARG A 105 12.80 -17.73 7.87
N THR A 106 13.68 -16.79 8.24
CA THR A 106 15.12 -17.04 8.33
C THR A 106 15.65 -17.17 9.75
N GLY A 107 14.95 -16.59 10.72
CA GLY A 107 15.44 -16.46 12.10
C GLY A 107 16.63 -15.51 12.26
N ASP A 108 16.93 -14.65 11.27
CA ASP A 108 18.07 -13.74 11.32
C ASP A 108 17.96 -12.77 12.51
N SER A 109 18.79 -13.00 13.54
CA SER A 109 18.76 -12.24 14.78
C SER A 109 19.10 -10.76 14.59
N ARG A 110 19.72 -10.36 13.48
CA ARG A 110 20.00 -8.95 13.16
C ARG A 110 18.73 -8.13 12.99
N LEU A 111 17.63 -8.76 12.54
CA LEU A 111 16.35 -8.09 12.25
C LEU A 111 15.54 -7.80 13.51
N ARG A 112 15.65 -8.66 14.52
CA ARG A 112 14.80 -8.61 15.72
C ARG A 112 14.88 -7.27 16.49
N PRO A 113 16.06 -6.67 16.74
CA PRO A 113 16.14 -5.37 17.42
C PRO A 113 15.41 -4.25 16.68
N TYR A 114 15.38 -4.29 15.34
CA TYR A 114 14.62 -3.34 14.53
C TYR A 114 13.12 -3.56 14.74
N LEU A 115 12.63 -4.79 14.59
CA LEU A 115 11.22 -5.13 14.80
C LEU A 115 10.72 -4.71 16.20
N GLU A 116 11.48 -5.01 17.24
CA GLU A 116 11.11 -4.68 18.63
C GLU A 116 11.08 -3.17 18.89
N GLN A 117 12.10 -2.42 18.45
CA GLN A 117 12.19 -0.99 18.70
C GLN A 117 11.19 -0.18 17.88
N TRP A 118 10.97 -0.55 16.61
CA TRP A 118 10.05 0.14 15.73
C TRP A 118 8.59 -0.12 16.12
N ALA A 119 8.23 -1.36 16.45
CA ALA A 119 6.87 -1.66 16.93
C ALA A 119 6.58 -1.01 18.29
N ARG A 120 7.57 -0.94 19.20
CA ARG A 120 7.44 -0.21 20.46
C ARG A 120 7.16 1.27 20.20
N TRP A 121 7.95 1.91 19.35
CA TRP A 121 7.73 3.31 18.97
C TRP A 121 6.33 3.52 18.40
N ALA A 122 5.90 2.67 17.45
CA ALA A 122 4.59 2.80 16.81
C ALA A 122 3.45 2.70 17.83
N CYS A 123 3.59 1.87 18.87
CA CYS A 123 2.57 1.65 19.89
C CYS A 123 2.63 2.66 21.06
N GLU A 124 3.81 3.17 21.43
CA GLU A 124 4.01 3.90 22.69
C GLU A 124 4.44 5.36 22.51
N SER A 125 5.03 5.73 21.38
CA SER A 125 5.68 7.04 21.20
C SER A 125 5.23 7.80 19.96
N MET A 126 4.75 7.10 18.93
CA MET A 126 4.19 7.74 17.74
C MET A 126 2.99 8.61 18.15
N PRO A 127 2.95 9.89 17.73
CA PRO A 127 1.86 10.80 18.05
C PRO A 127 0.48 10.23 17.71
N ARG A 128 -0.51 10.61 18.52
CA ARG A 128 -1.89 10.17 18.40
C ARG A 128 -2.80 11.39 18.23
N THR A 129 -3.84 11.19 17.44
CA THR A 129 -5.01 12.08 17.38
C THR A 129 -5.80 12.04 18.68
N ASP A 130 -6.76 12.96 18.85
CA ASP A 130 -7.57 13.08 20.08
C ASP A 130 -8.27 11.78 20.51
N LEU A 131 -8.61 10.93 19.55
CA LEU A 131 -9.24 9.64 19.79
C LEU A 131 -8.26 8.48 19.70
N GLY A 132 -6.96 8.69 19.90
CA GLY A 132 -5.98 7.62 19.92
C GLY A 132 -5.68 6.99 18.55
N GLY A 133 -6.18 7.56 17.46
CA GLY A 133 -5.77 7.13 16.11
C GLY A 133 -4.32 7.55 15.84
N MET A 134 -3.56 6.73 15.13
CA MET A 134 -2.19 7.03 14.72
C MET A 134 -2.17 8.28 13.84
N GLN A 135 -1.54 9.35 14.33
CA GLN A 135 -1.39 10.58 13.55
C GLN A 135 -0.47 10.33 12.37
N HIS A 136 -0.81 10.85 11.18
CA HIS A 136 -0.04 10.64 9.96
C HIS A 136 1.25 11.49 9.93
N ILE A 137 2.11 11.40 10.94
CA ILE A 137 3.38 12.13 11.00
C ILE A 137 4.33 11.64 9.90
N THR A 138 4.80 12.56 9.07
CA THR A 138 5.75 12.28 7.97
C THR A 138 7.09 12.98 8.22
N LEU A 139 8.02 12.88 7.27
CA LEU A 139 9.24 13.68 7.31
C LEU A 139 8.90 15.11 6.88
N GLY A 140 9.15 16.09 7.76
CA GLY A 140 8.96 17.51 7.46
C GLY A 140 7.64 18.11 7.97
N GLU A 141 6.57 17.31 8.08
CA GLU A 141 5.28 17.80 8.56
C GLU A 141 4.66 16.90 9.66
N PRO A 142 4.15 17.50 10.75
CA PRO A 142 3.55 16.73 11.84
C PRO A 142 2.16 16.18 11.48
N HIS A 143 1.44 16.82 10.54
CA HIS A 143 0.03 16.54 10.22
C HIS A 143 -0.82 16.40 11.50
N HIS A 144 -0.76 17.44 12.34
CA HIS A 144 -1.37 17.45 13.67
C HIS A 144 -2.83 17.01 13.62
N ASN A 145 -3.18 16.01 14.44
CA ASN A 145 -4.54 15.54 14.61
C ASN A 145 -5.22 15.03 13.31
N GLN A 146 -4.42 14.49 12.37
CA GLN A 146 -4.93 13.95 11.09
C GLN A 146 -4.81 12.42 11.00
N LEU A 147 -5.83 11.80 10.41
CA LEU A 147 -5.83 10.40 9.95
C LEU A 147 -5.83 10.36 8.43
N TRP A 148 -4.98 9.53 7.85
CA TRP A 148 -4.90 9.31 6.40
C TRP A 148 -5.02 7.81 6.13
N ALA A 149 -5.63 7.44 5.00
CA ALA A 149 -5.90 6.04 4.65
C ALA A 149 -4.61 5.20 4.55
N ASP A 150 -3.53 5.81 4.10
CA ASP A 150 -2.20 5.22 3.89
C ASP A 150 -1.64 4.59 5.17
N THR A 151 -1.92 5.18 6.34
CA THR A 151 -1.42 4.74 7.66
C THR A 151 -1.68 3.25 7.91
N LEU A 152 -2.81 2.72 7.42
CA LEU A 152 -3.19 1.32 7.57
C LEU A 152 -2.12 0.40 6.97
N VAL A 153 -1.64 0.67 5.77
CA VAL A 153 -0.58 -0.11 5.12
C VAL A 153 0.79 0.24 5.70
N MET A 154 1.10 1.54 5.84
CA MET A 154 2.47 1.97 6.13
C MET A 154 2.91 1.63 7.55
N THR A 155 2.00 1.61 8.53
CA THR A 155 2.34 1.39 9.94
C THR A 155 1.52 0.28 10.60
N VAL A 156 0.21 0.22 10.35
CA VAL A 156 -0.67 -0.68 11.10
C VAL A 156 -0.43 -2.15 10.73
N LEU A 157 -0.30 -2.48 9.43
CA LEU A 157 0.06 -3.84 9.00
C LEU A 157 1.43 -4.31 9.56
N PRO A 158 2.52 -3.53 9.48
CA PRO A 158 3.78 -3.87 10.15
C PRO A 158 3.60 -4.15 11.65
N LEU A 159 2.88 -3.27 12.36
CA LEU A 159 2.65 -3.43 13.80
C LEU A 159 1.88 -4.73 14.11
N ALA A 160 0.83 -5.03 13.35
CA ALA A 160 0.04 -6.25 13.50
C ALA A 160 0.90 -7.51 13.27
N LYS A 161 1.68 -7.52 12.18
CA LYS A 161 2.54 -8.66 11.83
C LYS A 161 3.61 -8.89 12.90
N ILE A 162 4.26 -7.83 13.37
CA ILE A 162 5.26 -7.92 14.44
C ILE A 162 4.63 -8.40 15.75
N GLY A 163 3.45 -7.88 16.10
CA GLY A 163 2.69 -8.30 17.28
C GLY A 163 2.37 -9.79 17.27
N ARG A 164 1.91 -10.32 16.13
CA ARG A 164 1.64 -11.74 15.95
C ARG A 164 2.91 -12.58 16.01
N LEU A 165 3.96 -12.15 15.31
CA LEU A 165 5.23 -12.87 15.22
C LEU A 165 5.97 -12.96 16.57
N LEU A 166 5.97 -11.89 17.35
CA LEU A 166 6.67 -11.82 18.64
C LEU A 166 5.77 -12.14 19.84
N GLY A 167 4.49 -12.43 19.63
CA GLY A 167 3.53 -12.75 20.69
C GLY A 167 3.17 -11.56 21.59
N VAL A 168 3.21 -10.33 21.07
CA VAL A 168 2.91 -9.11 21.83
C VAL A 168 1.46 -8.68 21.58
N SER A 169 0.56 -9.10 22.47
CA SER A 169 -0.90 -8.89 22.32
C SER A 169 -1.30 -7.41 22.19
N ARG A 170 -0.62 -6.50 22.90
CA ARG A 170 -0.91 -5.06 22.84
C ARG A 170 -0.77 -4.50 21.41
N TYR A 171 0.18 -4.99 20.62
CA TYR A 171 0.37 -4.53 19.23
C TYR A 171 -0.77 -5.01 18.34
N VAL A 172 -1.28 -6.22 18.59
CA VAL A 172 -2.43 -6.77 17.87
C VAL A 172 -3.70 -5.97 18.18
N GLU A 173 -3.98 -5.71 19.46
CA GLU A 173 -5.17 -4.94 19.85
C GLU A 173 -5.10 -3.48 19.38
N GLU A 174 -3.91 -2.87 19.43
CA GLU A 174 -3.69 -1.54 18.84
C GLU A 174 -3.99 -1.55 17.34
N ALA A 175 -3.49 -2.54 16.60
CA ALA A 175 -3.75 -2.62 15.16
C ALA A 175 -5.25 -2.76 14.86
N LYS A 176 -5.99 -3.60 15.60
CA LYS A 176 -7.44 -3.71 15.47
C LYS A 176 -8.13 -2.36 15.71
N TYR A 177 -7.74 -1.65 16.77
CA TYR A 177 -8.29 -0.33 17.06
C TYR A 177 -8.03 0.67 15.93
N GLN A 178 -6.82 0.66 15.35
CA GLN A 178 -6.48 1.53 14.24
C GLN A 178 -7.35 1.27 13.01
N PHE A 179 -7.66 0.01 12.67
CA PHE A 179 -8.62 -0.26 11.60
C PHE A 179 -10.01 0.32 11.90
N LEU A 180 -10.52 0.12 13.11
CA LEU A 180 -11.85 0.62 13.50
C LEU A 180 -11.94 2.16 13.44
N ILE A 181 -10.93 2.87 13.96
CA ILE A 181 -10.95 4.34 13.98
C ILE A 181 -10.75 4.94 12.58
N HIS A 182 -9.91 4.32 11.73
CA HIS A 182 -9.73 4.79 10.35
C HIS A 182 -11.00 4.55 9.53
N ILE A 183 -11.63 3.37 9.61
CA ILE A 183 -12.91 3.10 8.94
C ILE A 183 -13.97 4.12 9.38
N LYS A 184 -14.07 4.38 10.68
CA LYS A 184 -15.07 5.31 11.24
C LYS A 184 -15.01 6.71 10.62
N TYR A 185 -13.81 7.22 10.33
CA TYR A 185 -13.62 8.61 9.88
C TYR A 185 -13.29 8.76 8.40
N LEU A 186 -12.84 7.70 7.73
CA LEU A 186 -12.38 7.77 6.34
C LEU A 186 -13.31 7.05 5.37
N MET A 187 -14.08 6.05 5.79
CA MET A 187 -15.06 5.42 4.91
C MET A 187 -16.26 6.36 4.71
N ASP A 188 -16.58 6.67 3.47
CA ASP A 188 -17.84 7.31 3.10
C ASP A 188 -18.95 6.25 3.02
N ASN A 189 -19.80 6.19 4.04
CA ASN A 189 -20.93 5.25 4.09
C ASN A 189 -22.00 5.53 3.02
N THR A 190 -21.92 6.66 2.30
CA THR A 190 -22.87 6.99 1.22
C THR A 190 -22.48 6.31 -0.08
N THR A 191 -21.18 6.28 -0.40
CA THR A 191 -20.66 5.74 -1.66
C THR A 191 -20.00 4.37 -1.52
N GLY A 192 -19.49 4.03 -0.33
CA GLY A 192 -18.61 2.88 -0.11
C GLY A 192 -17.13 3.16 -0.39
N LEU A 193 -16.79 4.35 -0.91
CA LEU A 193 -15.42 4.78 -1.13
C LEU A 193 -14.80 5.35 0.16
N TRP A 194 -13.51 5.67 0.09
CA TRP A 194 -12.75 6.23 1.20
C TRP A 194 -12.28 7.64 0.87
N PHE A 195 -12.48 8.57 1.80
CA PHE A 195 -11.81 9.86 1.79
C PHE A 195 -10.32 9.69 2.04
N HIS A 196 -9.49 10.51 1.40
CA HIS A 196 -8.04 10.49 1.61
C HIS A 196 -7.66 10.70 3.09
N GLY A 197 -8.28 11.68 3.76
CA GLY A 197 -7.98 11.96 5.16
C GLY A 197 -9.11 12.60 5.95
N TRP A 198 -8.84 12.76 7.24
CA TRP A 198 -9.70 13.38 8.24
C TRP A 198 -8.85 14.25 9.16
N THR A 199 -9.35 15.43 9.52
CA THR A 199 -8.77 16.30 10.56
C THR A 199 -9.72 16.38 11.75
N PHE A 200 -9.17 16.20 12.95
CA PHE A 200 -9.90 16.43 14.21
C PHE A 200 -9.86 17.88 14.66
N ASP A 201 -8.97 18.71 14.12
CA ASP A 201 -8.90 20.13 14.47
C ASP A 201 -10.12 20.89 13.92
N GLU A 202 -10.58 20.50 12.73
CA GLU A 202 -11.71 21.15 12.03
C GLU A 202 -12.91 20.19 11.82
N HIS A 203 -12.76 18.91 12.18
CA HIS A 203 -13.79 17.87 12.10
C HIS A 203 -14.40 17.67 10.70
N HIS A 204 -13.56 17.54 9.67
CA HIS A 204 -14.00 17.20 8.31
C HIS A 204 -12.95 16.37 7.54
N ASN A 205 -13.36 15.86 6.37
CA ASN A 205 -12.53 15.06 5.47
C ASN A 205 -11.76 15.90 4.43
N PHE A 206 -11.24 17.07 4.84
CA PHE A 206 -10.68 18.06 3.91
C PHE A 206 -11.69 18.39 2.81
N VAL A 207 -11.30 18.16 1.55
CA VAL A 207 -12.15 18.39 0.36
C VAL A 207 -13.11 17.24 0.08
N GLY A 208 -13.01 16.13 0.80
CA GLY A 208 -13.80 14.93 0.55
C GLY A 208 -13.35 14.16 -0.70
N ALA A 209 -12.05 14.13 -0.99
CA ALA A 209 -11.53 13.46 -2.20
C ALA A 209 -11.52 11.93 -2.06
N HIS A 210 -12.20 11.26 -2.99
CA HIS A 210 -12.10 9.81 -3.23
C HIS A 210 -10.89 9.49 -4.12
N TRP A 211 -9.71 9.79 -3.59
CA TRP A 211 -8.45 9.62 -4.31
C TRP A 211 -8.12 8.14 -4.52
N ALA A 212 -7.79 7.74 -5.76
CA ALA A 212 -7.63 6.35 -6.17
C ALA A 212 -6.54 5.61 -5.39
N ARG A 213 -5.36 6.20 -5.24
CA ARG A 213 -4.28 5.57 -4.44
C ARG A 213 -4.60 5.58 -2.94
N GLY A 214 -5.31 6.58 -2.43
CA GLY A 214 -5.83 6.57 -1.05
C GLY A 214 -6.79 5.38 -0.80
N ASN A 215 -7.72 5.15 -1.74
CA ASN A 215 -8.64 4.02 -1.71
C ASN A 215 -7.94 2.67 -1.88
N CYS A 216 -6.89 2.63 -2.70
CA CYS A 216 -6.11 1.42 -2.92
C CYS A 216 -5.50 0.89 -1.62
N TRP A 217 -5.08 1.78 -0.70
CA TRP A 217 -4.51 1.36 0.58
C TRP A 217 -5.51 0.64 1.47
N ALA A 218 -6.76 1.10 1.53
CA ALA A 218 -7.81 0.38 2.24
C ALA A 218 -8.10 -0.98 1.58
N THR A 219 -8.14 -1.02 0.24
CA THR A 219 -8.39 -2.23 -0.54
C THR A 219 -7.29 -3.29 -0.33
N ILE A 220 -6.04 -2.85 -0.15
CA ILE A 220 -4.89 -3.69 0.22
C ILE A 220 -4.96 -4.11 1.70
N ALA A 221 -5.20 -3.15 2.59
CA ALA A 221 -5.00 -3.33 4.03
C ALA A 221 -6.01 -4.30 4.66
N ILE A 222 -7.25 -4.30 4.19
CA ILE A 222 -8.32 -5.11 4.78
C ILE A 222 -8.09 -6.62 4.63
N PRO A 223 -7.86 -7.18 3.42
CA PRO A 223 -7.57 -8.62 3.31
C PRO A 223 -6.26 -9.00 4.03
N GLU A 224 -5.25 -8.12 4.02
CA GLU A 224 -3.98 -8.35 4.71
C GLU A 224 -4.13 -8.46 6.23
N ILE A 225 -4.86 -7.54 6.87
CA ILE A 225 -5.03 -7.60 8.33
C ILE A 225 -5.83 -8.82 8.76
N ILE A 226 -6.82 -9.23 7.97
CA ILE A 226 -7.61 -10.44 8.24
C ILE A 226 -6.68 -11.66 8.29
N ASP A 227 -5.81 -11.81 7.28
CA ASP A 227 -4.86 -12.91 7.20
C ASP A 227 -3.80 -12.86 8.30
N ILE A 228 -3.17 -11.69 8.51
CA ILE A 228 -2.11 -11.50 9.51
C ILE A 228 -2.62 -11.87 10.91
N LEU A 229 -3.83 -11.44 11.26
CA LEU A 229 -4.43 -11.74 12.55
C LEU A 229 -5.05 -13.15 12.62
N GLY A 230 -5.26 -13.80 11.47
CA GLY A 230 -5.94 -15.09 11.37
C GLY A 230 -7.40 -15.02 11.80
N LEU A 231 -8.08 -13.91 11.46
CA LEU A 231 -9.51 -13.74 11.75
C LEU A 231 -10.33 -14.72 10.91
N LYS A 232 -11.47 -15.16 11.44
CA LYS A 232 -12.35 -16.17 10.82
C LYS A 232 -13.78 -15.65 10.75
N GLU A 233 -14.61 -16.28 9.94
CA GLU A 233 -16.02 -15.90 9.72
C GLU A 233 -16.86 -15.67 10.99
N GLY A 234 -16.56 -16.40 12.08
CA GLY A 234 -17.23 -16.22 13.37
C GLY A 234 -16.76 -15.02 14.20
N ASP A 235 -15.72 -14.31 13.78
CA ASP A 235 -15.18 -13.12 14.46
C ASP A 235 -15.94 -11.86 14.01
N ALA A 236 -16.36 -11.02 14.97
CA ALA A 236 -17.10 -9.80 14.66
C ALA A 236 -16.27 -8.78 13.85
N LEU A 237 -14.96 -8.71 14.10
CA LEU A 237 -14.07 -7.86 13.32
C LEU A 237 -13.90 -8.39 11.90
N TYR A 238 -13.81 -9.71 11.71
CA TYR A 238 -13.82 -10.31 10.37
C TYR A 238 -15.06 -9.90 9.59
N ARG A 239 -16.24 -10.08 10.20
CA ARG A 239 -17.52 -9.75 9.57
C ARG A 239 -17.64 -8.26 9.24
N TRP A 240 -17.14 -7.39 10.11
CA TRP A 240 -17.15 -5.95 9.86
C TRP A 240 -16.21 -5.56 8.72
N LEU A 241 -14.97 -6.06 8.75
CA LEU A 241 -13.96 -5.76 7.73
C LEU A 241 -14.37 -6.27 6.34
N THR A 242 -14.93 -7.47 6.26
CA THR A 242 -15.44 -8.03 4.98
C THR A 242 -16.63 -7.23 4.46
N ALA A 243 -17.54 -6.76 5.32
CA ALA A 243 -18.64 -5.89 4.89
C ALA A 243 -18.15 -4.53 4.35
N VAL A 244 -17.15 -3.92 5.00
CA VAL A 244 -16.52 -2.68 4.54
C VAL A 244 -15.83 -2.90 3.18
N LEU A 245 -15.12 -4.02 3.04
CA LEU A 245 -14.44 -4.37 1.80
C LEU A 245 -15.42 -4.66 0.66
N GLU A 246 -16.54 -5.35 0.92
CA GLU A 246 -17.56 -5.62 -0.09
C GLU A 246 -18.21 -4.32 -0.58
N ALA A 247 -18.55 -3.39 0.33
CA ALA A 247 -19.07 -2.08 -0.03
C ALA A 247 -18.08 -1.28 -0.89
N GLN A 248 -16.79 -1.30 -0.55
CA GLN A 248 -15.76 -0.66 -1.35
C GLN A 248 -15.58 -1.34 -2.72
N ALA A 249 -15.59 -2.67 -2.78
CA ALA A 249 -15.46 -3.42 -4.02
C ALA A 249 -16.65 -3.17 -4.98
N GLU A 250 -17.87 -3.04 -4.45
CA GLU A 250 -19.06 -2.66 -5.23
C GLU A 250 -18.93 -1.24 -5.80
N ALA A 251 -18.52 -0.27 -4.97
CA ALA A 251 -18.30 1.10 -5.42
C ALA A 251 -17.21 1.19 -6.49
N LEU A 252 -16.07 0.52 -6.27
CA LEU A 252 -14.97 0.47 -7.23
C LEU A 252 -15.41 -0.18 -8.55
N ALA A 253 -16.17 -1.27 -8.51
CA ALA A 253 -16.69 -1.92 -9.71
C ALA A 253 -17.59 -0.98 -10.54
N ALA A 254 -18.40 -0.15 -9.88
CA ALA A 254 -19.30 0.80 -10.53
C ALA A 254 -18.55 1.96 -11.22
N HIS A 255 -17.36 2.31 -10.73
CA HIS A 255 -16.55 3.43 -11.22
C HIS A 255 -15.36 3.00 -12.10
N GLN A 256 -15.24 1.71 -12.45
CA GLN A 256 -14.15 1.23 -13.29
C GLN A 256 -14.35 1.67 -14.75
N SER A 257 -13.38 2.40 -15.32
CA SER A 257 -13.44 2.85 -16.72
C SER A 257 -13.41 1.68 -17.73
N ASP A 258 -13.76 1.97 -18.98
CA ASP A 258 -13.72 1.00 -20.08
C ASP A 258 -12.33 0.40 -20.30
N SER A 259 -11.25 1.15 -20.00
CA SER A 259 -9.88 0.62 -20.10
C SER A 259 -9.52 -0.33 -18.94
N GLY A 260 -10.40 -0.50 -17.95
CA GLY A 260 -10.16 -1.28 -16.73
C GLY A 260 -9.44 -0.50 -15.62
N LEU A 261 -9.00 0.74 -15.89
CA LEU A 261 -8.33 1.59 -14.89
C LEU A 261 -9.36 2.40 -14.10
N TRP A 262 -8.92 2.97 -12.97
CA TRP A 262 -9.66 4.00 -12.26
C TRP A 262 -9.08 5.40 -12.52
N HIS A 263 -9.97 6.38 -12.48
CA HIS A 263 -9.63 7.80 -12.47
C HIS A 263 -8.99 8.18 -11.12
N THR A 264 -8.07 9.15 -11.10
CA THR A 264 -7.35 9.57 -9.88
C THR A 264 -8.29 10.04 -8.78
N LEU A 265 -9.41 10.67 -9.16
CA LEU A 265 -10.59 10.82 -8.32
C LEU A 265 -11.60 9.80 -8.85
N ILE A 266 -11.91 8.78 -8.06
CA ILE A 266 -12.65 7.58 -8.51
C ILE A 266 -14.02 7.94 -9.10
N ASP A 267 -14.67 8.94 -8.51
CA ASP A 267 -16.01 9.43 -8.86
C ASP A 267 -16.00 10.63 -9.81
N ASP A 268 -14.86 10.96 -10.40
CA ASP A 268 -14.71 12.04 -11.40
C ASP A 268 -14.02 11.54 -12.68
N GLU A 269 -14.85 11.19 -13.66
CA GLU A 269 -14.42 10.77 -15.02
C GLU A 269 -13.63 11.85 -15.77
N GLY A 270 -13.69 13.12 -15.34
CA GLY A 270 -12.90 14.21 -15.91
C GLY A 270 -11.44 14.21 -15.47
N SER A 271 -11.10 13.46 -14.41
CA SER A 271 -9.73 13.33 -13.91
C SER A 271 -8.93 12.27 -14.70
N TYR A 272 -7.60 12.25 -14.61
CA TYR A 272 -6.81 11.31 -15.40
C TYR A 272 -6.89 9.86 -14.86
N LEU A 273 -6.70 8.86 -15.73
CA LEU A 273 -6.57 7.46 -15.31
C LEU A 273 -5.24 7.21 -14.62
N GLU A 274 -5.26 6.57 -13.45
CA GLU A 274 -4.09 6.44 -12.58
C GLU A 274 -3.72 4.97 -12.33
N SER A 275 -2.49 4.60 -12.71
CA SER A 275 -2.03 3.21 -12.74
C SER A 275 -1.72 2.64 -11.35
N SER A 276 -1.15 3.43 -10.43
CA SER A 276 -0.71 2.88 -9.13
C SER A 276 -1.89 2.52 -8.23
N GLY A 277 -2.90 3.39 -8.14
CA GLY A 277 -4.17 3.14 -7.47
C GLY A 277 -4.91 1.96 -8.10
N THR A 278 -4.96 1.89 -9.43
CA THR A 278 -5.53 0.73 -10.15
C THR A 278 -4.82 -0.57 -9.76
N ALA A 279 -3.49 -0.57 -9.70
CA ALA A 279 -2.72 -1.76 -9.32
C ALA A 279 -2.97 -2.19 -7.88
N GLY A 280 -3.01 -1.25 -6.93
CA GLY A 280 -3.35 -1.55 -5.54
C GLY A 280 -4.77 -2.09 -5.36
N ILE A 281 -5.75 -1.51 -6.06
CA ILE A 281 -7.14 -1.97 -6.09
C ILE A 281 -7.22 -3.39 -6.65
N ALA A 282 -6.57 -3.65 -7.80
CA ALA A 282 -6.55 -4.96 -8.43
C ALA A 282 -5.94 -6.02 -7.50
N TYR A 283 -4.81 -5.71 -6.84
CA TYR A 283 -4.21 -6.60 -5.85
C TYR A 283 -5.18 -6.91 -4.72
N GLY A 284 -5.76 -5.89 -4.08
CA GLY A 284 -6.63 -6.08 -2.92
C GLY A 284 -7.87 -6.91 -3.24
N ILE A 285 -8.50 -6.68 -4.40
CA ILE A 285 -9.64 -7.48 -4.87
C ILE A 285 -9.22 -8.94 -5.12
N LEU A 286 -8.14 -9.19 -5.87
CA LEU A 286 -7.66 -10.56 -6.13
C LEU A 286 -7.34 -11.27 -4.82
N ARG A 287 -6.59 -10.60 -3.94
CA ARG A 287 -6.19 -11.11 -2.64
C ARG A 287 -7.39 -11.52 -1.79
N ALA A 288 -8.40 -10.65 -1.74
CA ALA A 288 -9.62 -10.90 -1.00
C ALA A 288 -10.42 -12.08 -1.56
N VAL A 289 -10.56 -12.19 -2.88
CA VAL A 289 -11.28 -13.31 -3.49
C VAL A 289 -10.52 -14.63 -3.29
N HIS A 290 -9.21 -14.68 -3.58
CA HIS A 290 -8.42 -15.91 -3.42
C HIS A 290 -8.40 -16.43 -1.98
N HIS A 291 -8.61 -15.55 -1.00
CA HIS A 291 -8.66 -15.89 0.41
C HIS A 291 -10.09 -16.10 0.95
N GLY A 292 -11.11 -16.00 0.10
CA GLY A 292 -12.52 -16.19 0.47
C GLY A 292 -13.13 -15.06 1.28
N HIS A 293 -12.53 -13.86 1.25
CA HIS A 293 -13.03 -12.66 1.92
C HIS A 293 -14.02 -11.87 1.06
N LEU A 294 -14.01 -12.10 -0.27
CA LEU A 294 -14.95 -11.56 -1.25
C LEU A 294 -15.45 -12.65 -2.19
N ASP A 295 -16.64 -12.44 -2.74
CA ASP A 295 -17.26 -13.33 -3.73
C ASP A 295 -16.50 -13.32 -5.08
N GLU A 296 -16.47 -14.46 -5.76
CA GLU A 296 -15.79 -14.62 -7.06
C GLU A 296 -16.30 -13.67 -8.16
N LYS A 297 -17.51 -13.11 -8.03
CA LYS A 297 -18.06 -12.10 -8.95
C LYS A 297 -17.12 -10.90 -9.16
N TYR A 298 -16.27 -10.58 -8.18
CA TYR A 298 -15.33 -9.45 -8.25
C TYR A 298 -14.05 -9.77 -9.05
N LEU A 299 -13.80 -11.03 -9.44
CA LEU A 299 -12.62 -11.38 -10.24
C LEU A 299 -12.57 -10.66 -11.58
N ASP A 300 -13.72 -10.47 -12.25
CA ASP A 300 -13.75 -9.79 -13.54
C ASP A 300 -13.26 -8.34 -13.44
N VAL A 301 -13.62 -7.65 -12.35
CA VAL A 301 -13.17 -6.28 -12.05
C VAL A 301 -11.64 -6.24 -11.96
N ALA A 302 -11.04 -7.15 -11.19
CA ALA A 302 -9.60 -7.24 -11.08
C ALA A 302 -8.91 -7.65 -12.40
N TYR A 303 -9.50 -8.57 -13.17
CA TYR A 303 -8.94 -9.03 -14.43
C TYR A 303 -8.91 -7.91 -15.48
N ARG A 304 -9.97 -7.09 -15.54
CA ARG A 304 -9.99 -5.88 -16.38
C ARG A 304 -8.92 -4.88 -15.97
N ALA A 305 -8.71 -4.68 -14.66
CA ALA A 305 -7.67 -3.81 -14.15
C ALA A 305 -6.27 -4.31 -14.53
N VAL A 306 -5.99 -5.61 -14.37
CA VAL A 306 -4.73 -6.23 -14.81
C VAL A 306 -4.55 -6.07 -16.31
N ALA A 307 -5.59 -6.29 -17.12
CA ALA A 307 -5.52 -6.09 -18.57
C ALA A 307 -5.11 -4.66 -18.92
N GLY A 308 -5.76 -3.65 -18.33
CA GLY A 308 -5.44 -2.25 -18.57
C GLY A 308 -4.04 -1.87 -18.10
N LEU A 309 -3.56 -2.43 -16.99
CA LEU A 309 -2.20 -2.19 -16.48
C LEU A 309 -1.11 -2.75 -17.39
N ILE A 310 -1.36 -3.89 -18.04
CA ILE A 310 -0.41 -4.47 -19.00
C ILE A 310 -0.10 -3.48 -20.12
N ASP A 311 -1.08 -2.69 -20.57
CA ASP A 311 -0.90 -1.68 -21.62
C ASP A 311 -0.19 -0.41 -21.12
N ARG A 312 0.11 -0.31 -19.82
CA ARG A 312 0.87 0.79 -19.21
C ARG A 312 2.34 0.46 -18.96
N ILE A 313 2.78 -0.75 -19.30
CA ILE A 313 4.16 -1.21 -19.06
C ILE A 313 4.96 -1.15 -20.37
N ASP A 314 6.09 -0.45 -20.36
CA ASP A 314 7.00 -0.42 -21.51
C ASP A 314 7.92 -1.66 -21.57
N GLU A 315 8.74 -1.73 -22.62
CA GLU A 315 9.68 -2.85 -22.82
C GLU A 315 10.79 -2.95 -21.75
N HIS A 316 10.99 -1.89 -20.96
CA HIS A 316 11.96 -1.82 -19.87
C HIS A 316 11.33 -2.07 -18.50
N GLY A 317 10.03 -2.40 -18.43
CA GLY A 317 9.32 -2.61 -17.18
C GLY A 317 8.99 -1.32 -16.42
N SER A 318 9.01 -0.17 -17.09
CA SER A 318 8.53 1.10 -16.52
C SER A 318 7.01 1.15 -16.58
N VAL A 319 6.36 1.55 -15.48
CA VAL A 319 4.90 1.72 -15.42
C VAL A 319 4.55 3.19 -15.64
N ALA A 320 3.84 3.47 -16.74
CA ALA A 320 3.33 4.80 -17.07
C ALA A 320 2.00 5.11 -16.36
N GLY A 321 1.56 6.37 -16.39
CA GLY A 321 0.27 6.78 -15.81
C GLY A 321 0.27 6.79 -14.27
N VAL A 322 1.44 6.92 -13.66
CA VAL A 322 1.59 6.93 -12.20
C VAL A 322 1.71 8.38 -11.72
N SER A 323 0.82 8.81 -10.83
CA SER A 323 0.92 10.14 -10.23
C SER A 323 2.04 10.18 -9.18
N VAL A 324 2.75 11.31 -9.06
CA VAL A 324 3.85 11.49 -8.08
C VAL A 324 3.36 11.51 -6.62
N GLY A 325 4.29 11.66 -5.66
CA GLY A 325 3.97 11.76 -4.23
C GLY A 325 2.89 12.84 -3.99
N THR A 326 1.77 12.44 -3.39
CA THR A 326 0.57 13.27 -3.27
C THR A 326 0.21 13.38 -1.80
N GLY A 327 0.16 14.60 -1.28
CA GLY A 327 -0.28 14.87 0.09
C GLY A 327 -1.79 15.15 0.15
N MET A 328 -2.23 15.70 1.28
CA MET A 328 -3.61 16.14 1.43
C MET A 328 -3.88 17.41 0.60
N GLY A 329 -4.82 17.33 -0.33
CA GLY A 329 -5.20 18.44 -1.20
C GLY A 329 -6.19 19.40 -0.55
N SER A 330 -6.11 20.67 -0.94
CA SER A 330 -7.01 21.73 -0.45
C SER A 330 -8.21 21.99 -1.37
N ASP A 331 -8.19 21.46 -2.60
CA ASP A 331 -9.33 21.37 -3.52
C ASP A 331 -9.23 20.11 -4.41
N PHE A 332 -10.23 19.87 -5.27
CA PHE A 332 -10.19 18.76 -6.23
C PHE A 332 -9.20 18.99 -7.37
N ASP A 333 -8.94 20.24 -7.74
CA ASP A 333 -8.02 20.58 -8.83
C ASP A 333 -6.57 20.23 -8.49
N TYR A 334 -6.20 20.28 -7.20
CA TYR A 334 -4.96 19.73 -6.68
C TYR A 334 -4.75 18.28 -7.12
N TYR A 335 -5.76 17.41 -6.93
CA TYR A 335 -5.66 15.99 -7.29
C TYR A 335 -5.65 15.79 -8.81
N ARG A 336 -6.43 16.58 -9.56
CA ARG A 336 -6.46 16.55 -11.03
C ARG A 336 -5.14 17.01 -11.65
N GLY A 337 -4.43 17.91 -10.98
CA GLY A 337 -3.19 18.54 -11.45
C GLY A 337 -1.89 17.87 -11.00
N ILE A 338 -1.95 16.72 -10.31
CA ILE A 338 -0.73 16.01 -9.88
C ILE A 338 0.06 15.52 -11.10
N ASP A 339 1.36 15.79 -11.10
CA ASP A 339 2.28 15.34 -12.14
C ASP A 339 2.31 13.82 -12.28
N ILE A 340 2.47 13.36 -13.53
CA ILE A 340 2.54 11.95 -13.88
C ILE A 340 3.98 11.59 -14.29
N SER A 341 4.58 10.64 -13.59
CA SER A 341 5.94 10.17 -13.85
C SER A 341 6.09 8.70 -13.41
N PRO A 342 6.96 7.91 -14.03
CA PRO A 342 7.34 6.61 -13.48
C PRO A 342 7.90 6.77 -12.06
N MET A 343 7.28 6.07 -11.11
CA MET A 343 7.60 6.12 -9.68
C MET A 343 7.63 4.70 -9.11
N PRO A 344 8.54 4.37 -8.19
CA PRO A 344 8.78 2.99 -7.73
C PRO A 344 7.54 2.29 -7.17
N TYR A 345 6.61 3.00 -6.54
CA TYR A 345 5.34 2.42 -6.08
C TYR A 345 4.43 1.96 -7.22
N GLY A 346 4.55 2.56 -8.42
CA GLY A 346 3.87 2.10 -9.63
C GLY A 346 4.32 0.69 -10.04
N GLN A 347 5.63 0.46 -10.15
CA GLN A 347 6.20 -0.88 -10.38
C GLN A 347 5.82 -1.83 -9.24
N SER A 348 5.97 -1.37 -7.99
CA SER A 348 5.76 -2.19 -6.80
C SER A 348 4.33 -2.73 -6.67
N LEU A 349 3.34 -1.86 -6.83
CA LEU A 349 1.92 -2.24 -6.77
C LEU A 349 1.52 -3.10 -7.97
N THR A 350 2.09 -2.84 -9.14
CA THR A 350 1.83 -3.67 -10.34
C THR A 350 2.44 -5.06 -10.20
N ILE A 351 3.64 -5.19 -9.62
CA ILE A 351 4.25 -6.47 -9.26
C ILE A 351 3.37 -7.23 -8.25
N LEU A 352 2.84 -6.56 -7.23
CA LEU A 352 1.90 -7.16 -6.28
C LEU A 352 0.66 -7.70 -7.00
N ALA A 353 -0.02 -6.87 -7.78
CA ALA A 353 -1.22 -7.25 -8.51
C ALA A 353 -0.98 -8.43 -9.47
N PHE A 354 0.12 -8.38 -10.24
CA PHE A 354 0.43 -9.44 -11.20
C PHE A 354 0.86 -10.73 -10.51
N THR A 355 1.56 -10.63 -9.37
CA THR A 355 1.90 -11.80 -8.56
C THR A 355 0.65 -12.48 -8.03
N GLU A 356 -0.29 -11.73 -7.46
CA GLU A 356 -1.55 -12.29 -6.96
C GLU A 356 -2.38 -12.86 -8.12
N MET A 357 -2.36 -12.21 -9.29
CA MET A 357 -2.99 -12.73 -10.52
C MET A 357 -2.45 -14.10 -10.95
N LEU A 358 -1.18 -14.43 -10.66
CA LEU A 358 -0.62 -15.75 -10.98
C LEU A 358 -1.31 -16.88 -10.20
N VAL A 359 -1.93 -16.60 -9.05
CA VAL A 359 -2.68 -17.58 -8.24
C VAL A 359 -3.93 -18.07 -8.98
N SER A 360 -4.56 -17.22 -9.80
CA SER A 360 -5.70 -17.61 -10.64
C SER A 360 -5.35 -18.61 -11.77
N TYR A 361 -4.08 -19.01 -11.93
CA TYR A 361 -3.65 -20.04 -12.89
C TYR A 361 -3.32 -21.40 -12.23
N CYS A 362 -3.55 -21.52 -10.92
CA CYS A 362 -3.23 -22.71 -10.13
C CYS A 362 -4.34 -23.76 -10.14
#